data_AF-A0A5K3G2J3-F1
#
_entry.id   AF-A0A5K3G2J3-F1
#
_cell.length_a   1.000
_cell.length_b   1.000
_cell.length_c   1.000
_cell.angle_alpha   90.00
_cell.angle_beta   90.00
_cell.angle_gamma   90.00
#
_symmetry.space_group_name_H-M   'P 1'
#
loop_
_entity.id
_entity.type
_entity.pdbx_description
1 polymer ?
#
loop_
_entity_poly.entity_id
_entity_poly.type
_entity_poly.pdbx_seq_one_letter_code
_entity_poly.pdbx_strand_id
1 'polypeptide(L)'
;MVSSCPKRRAILHMLQSEIMDLRSSFVGLCYNPDFENLKPGFLEKLPQKLEGFEKYLGEKHWLTGDKIKYPDFNLCELLMQLVKFEPKCLKNYPK
;
A
#
# COMPACT_ATOMS: atom_id res chain seq x y z
N MET A 1 17.34 4.13 -7.42
CA MET A 1 18.47 3.27 -7.82
C MET A 1 18.32 1.88 -7.21
N VAL A 2 18.22 0.86 -8.07
CA VAL A 2 18.05 -0.53 -7.66
C VAL A 2 19.38 -1.07 -7.11
N SER A 3 19.34 -1.76 -5.97
CA SER A 3 20.55 -2.27 -5.29
C SER A 3 21.26 -3.36 -6.12
N SER A 4 22.60 -3.35 -6.14
CA SER A 4 23.40 -4.42 -6.74
C SER A 4 23.28 -5.74 -5.98
N CYS A 5 23.11 -5.70 -4.65
CA CYS A 5 22.83 -6.88 -3.83
C CYS A 5 21.50 -7.57 -4.24
N PRO A 6 21.51 -8.85 -4.66
CA PRO A 6 20.32 -9.57 -5.11
C PRO A 6 19.20 -9.61 -4.06
N LYS A 7 19.53 -9.92 -2.80
CA LYS A 7 18.55 -9.98 -1.70
C LYS A 7 17.83 -8.64 -1.49
N ARG A 8 18.58 -7.53 -1.46
CA ARG A 8 17.99 -6.20 -1.28
C ARG A 8 17.09 -5.84 -2.46
N ARG A 9 17.49 -6.14 -3.69
CA ARG A 9 16.68 -5.91 -4.89
C ARG A 9 15.39 -6.71 -4.86
N ALA A 10 15.44 -8.00 -4.50
CA ALA A 10 14.26 -8.84 -4.36
C ALA A 10 13.26 -8.29 -3.34
N ILE A 11 13.74 -7.80 -2.19
CA ILE A 11 12.87 -7.17 -1.17
C ILE A 11 12.18 -5.92 -1.73
N LEU A 12 12.90 -5.06 -2.45
CA LEU A 12 12.30 -3.85 -3.04
C LEU A 12 11.24 -4.20 -4.09
N HIS A 13 11.48 -5.24 -4.89
CA HIS A 13 10.52 -5.72 -5.87
C HIS A 13 9.28 -6.30 -5.21
N MET A 14 9.45 -7.13 -4.17
CA MET A 14 8.33 -7.68 -3.38
C MET A 14 7.46 -6.57 -2.79
N LEU A 15 8.06 -5.55 -2.18
CA LEU A 15 7.32 -4.41 -1.63
C LEU A 15 6.58 -3.64 -2.71
N GLN A 16 7.24 -3.37 -3.83
CA GLN A 16 6.59 -2.70 -4.95
C GLN A 16 5.41 -3.50 -5.49
N SER A 17 5.57 -4.81 -5.65
CA SER A 17 4.50 -5.70 -6.15
C SER A 17 3.29 -5.66 -5.23
N GLU A 18 3.47 -5.77 -3.91
CA GLU A 18 2.35 -5.72 -2.95
C GLU A 18 1.61 -4.37 -3.01
N ILE A 19 2.34 -3.26 -3.15
CA ILE A 19 1.74 -1.92 -3.33
C ILE A 19 0.97 -1.84 -4.64
N MET A 20 1.51 -2.40 -5.73
CA MET A 20 0.86 -2.39 -7.03
C MET A 20 -0.39 -3.27 -7.07
N ASP A 21 -0.43 -4.36 -6.31
CA ASP A 21 -1.63 -5.20 -6.20
C ASP A 21 -2.78 -4.44 -5.53
N LEU A 22 -2.50 -3.75 -4.41
CA LEU A 22 -3.50 -2.89 -3.76
C LEU A 22 -3.92 -1.73 -4.68
N ARG A 23 -2.96 -1.07 -5.32
CA ARG A 23 -3.24 0.02 -6.28
C ARG A 23 -4.11 -0.45 -7.43
N SER A 24 -3.82 -1.60 -8.02
CA SER A 24 -4.58 -2.14 -9.14
C SER A 24 -5.99 -2.50 -8.73
N SER A 25 -6.18 -3.09 -7.54
CA SER A 25 -7.51 -3.34 -6.99
C SER A 25 -8.29 -2.04 -6.76
N PHE A 26 -7.64 -0.99 -6.25
CA PHE A 26 -8.27 0.30 -5.99
C PHE A 26 -8.65 1.02 -7.29
N VAL A 27 -7.74 1.07 -8.27
CA VAL A 27 -8.01 1.64 -9.60
C VAL A 27 -9.13 0.88 -10.29
N GLY A 28 -9.11 -0.46 -10.22
CA GLY A 28 -10.14 -1.32 -10.79
C GLY A 28 -11.53 -1.06 -10.20
N LEU A 29 -11.61 -0.76 -8.89
CA LEU A 29 -12.85 -0.32 -8.24
C LEU A 29 -13.29 1.05 -8.77
N CYS A 30 -12.41 2.06 -8.71
CA CYS A 30 -12.75 3.46 -9.00
C CYS A 30 -13.27 3.70 -10.43
N TYR A 31 -12.83 2.90 -11.40
CA TYR A 31 -13.28 3.00 -12.80
C TYR A 31 -14.36 1.97 -13.17
N ASN A 32 -14.82 1.16 -12.21
CA ASN A 32 -15.88 0.20 -12.49
C ASN A 32 -17.25 0.92 -12.55
N PRO A 33 -18.10 0.64 -13.56
CA PRO A 33 -19.45 1.19 -13.60
C PRO A 33 -20.32 0.76 -12.41
N ASP A 34 -19.99 -0.36 -11.76
CA ASP A 34 -20.69 -0.91 -10.58
C ASP A 34 -20.04 -0.49 -9.24
N PHE A 35 -19.34 0.65 -9.24
CA PHE A 35 -18.55 1.14 -8.10
C PHE A 35 -19.29 1.11 -6.76
N GLU A 36 -20.52 1.62 -6.71
CA GLU A 36 -21.27 1.74 -5.46
C GLU A 36 -21.57 0.38 -4.80
N ASN A 37 -21.83 -0.66 -5.61
CA ASN A 37 -22.08 -2.01 -5.11
C ASN A 37 -20.79 -2.74 -4.71
N LEU A 38 -19.67 -2.44 -5.37
CA LEU A 38 -18.37 -3.07 -5.11
C LEU A 38 -17.60 -2.42 -3.96
N LYS A 39 -17.83 -1.13 -3.69
CA LYS A 39 -17.12 -0.36 -2.66
C LYS A 39 -17.15 -1.01 -1.27
N PRO A 40 -18.29 -1.52 -0.74
CA PRO A 40 -18.31 -2.19 0.56
C PRO A 40 -17.35 -3.38 0.64
N GLY A 41 -17.31 -4.22 -0.40
CA GLY A 41 -16.43 -5.39 -0.44
C GLY A 41 -14.95 -5.04 -0.54
N PHE A 42 -14.60 -3.90 -1.16
CA PHE A 42 -13.24 -3.38 -1.12
C PHE A 42 -12.87 -2.89 0.29
N LEU A 43 -13.75 -2.11 0.92
CA LEU A 43 -13.53 -1.58 2.27
C LEU A 43 -13.43 -2.69 3.34
N GLU A 44 -14.13 -3.81 3.15
CA GLU A 44 -14.01 -4.99 4.01
C GLU A 44 -12.62 -5.64 3.92
N LYS A 45 -12.02 -5.67 2.72
CA LYS A 45 -10.71 -6.31 2.48
C LYS A 45 -9.52 -5.39 2.73
N LEU A 46 -9.72 -4.07 2.64
CA LEU A 46 -8.68 -3.07 2.81
C LEU A 46 -7.92 -3.20 4.15
N PRO A 47 -8.59 -3.40 5.32
CA PRO A 47 -7.95 -3.65 6.60
C PRO A 47 -6.85 -4.73 6.57
N GLN A 48 -7.06 -5.84 5.87
CA GLN A 48 -6.10 -6.93 5.79
C GLN A 48 -4.80 -6.49 5.09
N LYS A 49 -4.91 -5.67 4.05
CA LYS A 49 -3.76 -5.14 3.32
C LYS A 49 -3.01 -4.10 4.15
N LEU A 50 -3.74 -3.19 4.80
CA LEU A 50 -3.14 -2.17 5.67
C LEU A 50 -2.43 -2.79 6.88
N GLU A 51 -3.01 -3.82 7.49
CA GLU A 51 -2.38 -4.57 8.58
C GLU A 51 -1.06 -5.22 8.13
N GLY A 52 -1.00 -5.71 6.89
CA GLY A 52 0.23 -6.23 6.29
C GLY A 52 1.34 -5.18 6.22
N PHE A 53 1.01 -3.97 5.77
CA PHE A 53 1.98 -2.86 5.70
C PHE A 53 2.40 -2.38 7.09
N GLU A 54 1.45 -2.20 8.02
CA GLU A 54 1.69 -1.80 9.42
C GLU A 54 2.65 -2.79 10.11
N LYS A 55 2.36 -4.10 10.02
CA LYS A 55 3.21 -5.15 10.58
C LYS A 55 4.58 -5.19 9.93
N TYR A 56 4.65 -5.03 8.61
CA TYR A 56 5.91 -5.06 7.90
C TYR A 56 6.78 -3.84 8.22
N LEU A 57 6.18 -2.66 8.35
CA LEU A 57 6.85 -1.43 8.75
C LEU A 57 7.47 -1.63 10.14
N GLY A 58 6.69 -2.13 11.10
CA GLY A 58 7.18 -2.50 12.43
C GLY A 58 7.81 -1.30 13.12
N GLU A 59 9.12 -1.35 13.37
CA GLU A 59 9.89 -0.26 13.97
C GLU A 59 10.76 0.50 12.94
N LYS A 60 10.63 0.17 11.65
CA LYS A 60 11.37 0.85 10.59
C LYS A 60 10.75 2.22 10.33
N HIS A 61 11.60 3.20 10.03
CA HIS A 61 11.13 4.53 9.67
C HIS A 61 10.44 4.57 8.30
N TRP A 62 10.87 3.70 7.37
CA TRP A 62 10.28 3.50 6.05
C TRP A 62 10.08 2.00 5.79
N LEU A 63 9.20 1.61 4.85
CA LEU A 63 9.05 0.19 4.47
C LEU A 63 10.41 -0.41 4.09
N THR A 64 11.26 0.41 3.47
CA THR A 64 12.58 -0.01 3.00
C THR A 64 13.73 0.16 4.02
N GLY A 65 13.41 0.49 5.28
CA GLY A 65 14.36 0.64 6.39
C GLY A 65 14.69 2.10 6.68
N ASP A 66 15.96 2.43 6.87
CA ASP A 66 16.38 3.77 7.29
C ASP A 66 16.46 4.79 6.15
N LYS A 67 16.51 4.31 4.90
CA LYS A 67 16.67 5.16 3.71
C LYS A 67 15.51 4.94 2.74
N ILE A 68 14.77 6.01 2.47
CA ILE A 68 13.69 6.05 1.49
C ILE A 68 14.15 5.50 0.14
N LYS A 69 13.29 4.69 -0.48
CA LYS A 69 13.44 4.20 -1.86
C LYS A 69 12.09 4.27 -2.58
N TYR A 70 12.09 3.86 -3.84
CA TYR A 70 10.93 3.99 -4.73
C TYR A 70 9.61 3.33 -4.21
N PRO A 71 9.61 2.19 -3.48
CA PRO A 71 8.36 1.65 -2.94
C PRO A 71 7.70 2.57 -1.91
N ASP A 72 8.49 3.27 -1.09
CA ASP A 72 7.95 4.16 -0.05
C ASP A 72 7.15 5.32 -0.67
N PHE A 73 7.63 5.90 -1.77
CA PHE A 73 6.89 6.93 -2.50
C PHE A 73 5.58 6.42 -3.10
N ASN A 74 5.59 5.20 -3.66
CA ASN A 74 4.39 4.58 -4.22
C ASN A 74 3.35 4.28 -3.14
N LEU A 75 3.78 3.77 -1.98
CA LEU A 75 2.87 3.56 -0.86
C LEU A 75 2.31 4.90 -0.37
N CYS A 76 3.16 5.92 -0.16
CA CYS A 76 2.73 7.25 0.29
C CYS A 76 1.65 7.85 -0.62
N GLU A 77 1.87 7.84 -1.93
CA GLU A 77 0.89 8.33 -2.91
C GLU A 77 -0.43 7.55 -2.83
N LEU A 78 -0.36 6.21 -2.74
CA LEU A 78 -1.54 5.35 -2.64
C LEU A 78 -2.31 5.60 -1.34
N LEU A 79 -1.63 5.72 -0.19
CA LEU A 79 -2.25 6.03 1.09
C LEU A 79 -2.95 7.39 1.07
N MET A 80 -2.35 8.40 0.46
CA MET A 80 -3.01 9.70 0.27
C MET A 80 -4.31 9.60 -0.54
N GLN A 81 -4.33 8.77 -1.59
CA GLN A 81 -5.54 8.51 -2.37
C GLN A 81 -6.60 7.77 -1.54
N LEU A 82 -6.19 6.77 -0.76
CA LEU A 82 -7.08 6.02 0.13
C LEU A 82 -7.68 6.89 1.23
N VAL A 83 -6.91 7.82 1.80
CA VAL A 83 -7.44 8.80 2.78
C VAL A 83 -8.43 9.75 2.14
N LYS A 84 -8.21 10.19 0.89
CA LYS A 84 -9.21 10.99 0.17
C LYS A 84 -10.48 10.19 -0.13
N PHE A 85 -10.33 8.89 -0.36
CA PHE A 85 -11.42 7.97 -0.67
C PHE A 85 -12.28 7.60 0.56
N GLU A 86 -11.62 7.26 1.67
CA GLU A 86 -12.22 6.92 2.96
C GLU A 86 -11.36 7.55 4.09
N PRO A 87 -11.74 8.74 4.58
CA PRO A 87 -10.92 9.55 5.50
C PRO A 87 -10.46 8.84 6.77
N LYS A 88 -11.18 7.81 7.22
CA LYS A 88 -10.86 7.08 8.45
C LYS A 88 -10.20 5.72 8.20
N CYS A 89 -9.87 5.36 6.95
CA CYS A 89 -9.30 4.04 6.63
C CYS A 89 -7.98 3.74 7.36
N LEU A 90 -7.18 4.77 7.69
CA LEU A 90 -5.91 4.63 8.40
C LEU A 90 -6.02 4.77 9.92
N LYS A 91 -7.21 5.02 10.49
CA LYS A 91 -7.37 5.28 11.93
C LYS A 91 -6.80 4.16 12.81
N ASN A 92 -6.87 2.92 12.35
CA ASN A 92 -6.40 1.74 13.08
C ASN A 92 -4.96 1.32 12.71
N TYR A 93 -4.29 2.07 11.84
CA TYR A 93 -2.95 1.79 11.30
C TYR A 93 -2.09 3.07 11.41
N PRO A 94 -1.67 3.43 12.63
CA PRO A 94 -1.05 4.72 12.89
C PRO A 94 0.44 4.81 12.50
N LYS A 95 1.09 3.70 12.13
CA LYS A 95 2.52 3.70 11.78
C LYS A 95 2.78 4.05 10.32
#